data_AF-A0AAU4Y548-F1
#
_entry.id   AF-A0AAU4Y548-F1
#
_cell.length_a   1.000
_cell.length_b   1.000
_cell.length_c   1.000
_cell.angle_alpha   90.00
_cell.angle_beta   90.00
_cell.angle_gamma   90.00
#
_symmetry.space_group_name_H-M   'P 1'
#
loop_
_entity.id
_entity.type
_entity.pdbx_description
1 polymer ?
#
loop_
_entity_poly.entity_id
_entity_poly.type
_entity_poly.pdbx_seq_one_letter_code
_entity_poly.pdbx_strand_id
1 'polypeptide(L)'
;MSQIVLLVAVSAVVLGAYAVLGVLWWARDRADREAVALVDGESVDLYHAVATADGDRGADRAAAAELLLAGLIRIEEDGQVSVTAVGADPARTPEHPVPAAVLVTLRGHARPHPLNWLDVDAEHCRRRDPFLRAEDAGRPRWPERDGDGVQIAAILVAASYAGWLAAQLMYVSGAFSGNAVEIVVGACAGLLTWMVFALVLHIVVMAVWPERRYRFAEYCRGLAPHPAEAALDAAQRERLDQAMAYSPPREPDRWPLDTPGAF
;
A
#
# COMPACT_ATOMS: atom_id res chain seq x y z
N MET A 1 -48.63 2.41 3.40
CA MET A 1 -47.53 2.90 4.28
C MET A 1 -47.12 4.28 3.77
N SER A 2 -47.07 5.31 4.61
CA SER A 2 -46.70 6.66 4.12
C SER A 2 -45.21 6.73 3.79
N GLN A 3 -44.82 7.62 2.87
CA GLN A 3 -43.41 7.84 2.49
C GLN A 3 -42.53 8.16 3.71
N ILE A 4 -43.08 8.87 4.70
CA ILE A 4 -42.41 9.17 5.97
C ILE A 4 -42.08 7.88 6.73
N VAL A 5 -43.01 6.92 6.79
CA VAL A 5 -42.75 5.63 7.47
C VAL A 5 -41.68 4.83 6.73
N LEU A 6 -41.68 4.84 5.40
CA LEU A 6 -40.63 4.17 4.60
C LEU A 6 -39.25 4.82 4.82
N LEU A 7 -39.19 6.15 4.83
CA LEU A 7 -37.97 6.91 5.08
C LEU A 7 -37.39 6.57 6.46
N VAL A 8 -38.23 6.64 7.50
CA VAL A 8 -37.81 6.30 8.87
C VAL A 8 -37.31 4.86 8.95
N ALA A 9 -37.99 3.91 8.31
CA ALA A 9 -37.58 2.51 8.29
C ALA A 9 -36.22 2.30 7.61
N VAL A 10 -36.00 2.88 6.42
CA VAL A 10 -34.73 2.73 5.68
C VAL A 10 -33.59 3.42 6.42
N SER A 11 -33.80 4.62 6.95
CA SER A 11 -32.80 5.32 7.76
C SER A 11 -32.42 4.52 9.01
N ALA A 12 -33.38 3.86 9.68
CA ALA A 12 -33.10 3.01 10.82
C ALA A 12 -32.24 1.78 10.45
N VAL A 13 -32.51 1.15 9.30
CA VAL A 13 -31.70 0.02 8.79
C VAL A 13 -30.27 0.47 8.48
N VAL A 14 -30.11 1.62 7.82
CA VAL A 14 -28.78 2.16 7.49
C VAL A 14 -28.01 2.53 8.75
N LEU A 15 -28.66 3.18 9.72
CA LEU A 15 -28.05 3.49 11.01
C LEU A 15 -27.61 2.21 11.75
N GLY A 16 -28.46 1.18 11.72
CA GLY A 16 -28.14 -0.14 12.27
C GLY A 16 -26.92 -0.77 11.59
N ALA A 17 -26.83 -0.70 10.26
CA ALA A 17 -25.68 -1.19 9.51
C ALA A 17 -24.39 -0.46 9.92
N TYR A 18 -24.41 0.88 10.02
CA TYR A 18 -23.26 1.64 10.50
C TYR A 18 -22.89 1.30 11.95
N ALA A 19 -23.87 1.09 12.83
CA ALA A 19 -23.60 0.67 14.21
C ALA A 19 -22.88 -0.68 14.26
N VAL A 20 -23.32 -1.66 13.45
CA VAL A 20 -22.67 -2.98 13.35
C VAL A 20 -21.26 -2.86 12.80
N LEU A 21 -21.06 -2.08 11.73
CA LEU A 21 -19.73 -1.83 11.17
C LEU A 21 -18.80 -1.15 12.18
N GLY A 22 -19.32 -0.19 12.96
CA GLY A 22 -18.57 0.52 13.99
C GLY A 22 -18.15 -0.40 15.15
N VAL A 23 -19.04 -1.29 15.60
CA VAL A 23 -18.72 -2.30 16.61
C VAL A 23 -17.68 -3.28 16.08
N LEU A 24 -17.81 -3.74 14.82
CA LEU A 24 -16.84 -4.64 14.20
C LEU A 24 -15.46 -3.98 14.09
N TRP A 25 -15.42 -2.71 13.67
CA TRP A 25 -14.19 -1.92 13.62
C TRP A 25 -13.56 -1.79 15.01
N TRP A 26 -14.35 -1.45 16.04
CA TRP A 26 -13.86 -1.29 17.40
C TRP A 26 -13.32 -2.61 17.98
N ALA A 27 -14.04 -3.72 17.77
CA ALA A 27 -13.59 -5.04 18.21
C ALA A 27 -12.26 -5.44 17.54
N ARG A 28 -12.11 -5.14 16.25
CA ARG A 28 -10.87 -5.38 15.49
C ARG A 28 -9.71 -4.49 15.94
N ASP A 29 -9.93 -3.19 16.17
CA ASP A 29 -8.89 -2.30 16.70
C ASP A 29 -8.49 -2.69 18.13
N ARG A 30 -9.43 -3.15 18.95
CA ARG A 30 -9.12 -3.68 20.27
C ARG A 30 -8.28 -4.96 20.19
N ALA A 31 -8.66 -5.89 19.32
CA ALA A 31 -7.90 -7.13 19.12
C ALA A 31 -6.47 -6.84 18.62
N ASP A 32 -6.29 -5.88 17.71
CA ASP A 32 -4.95 -5.46 17.27
C ASP A 32 -4.12 -4.88 18.43
N ARG A 33 -4.73 -4.03 19.26
CA ARG A 33 -4.03 -3.45 20.41
C ARG A 33 -3.57 -4.52 21.39
N GLU A 34 -4.43 -5.49 21.66
CA GLU A 34 -4.10 -6.63 22.52
C GLU A 34 -3.00 -7.49 21.88
N ALA A 35 -3.06 -7.75 20.57
CA ALA A 35 -2.02 -8.49 19.86
C ALA A 35 -0.66 -7.77 19.88
N VAL A 36 -0.62 -6.44 19.70
CA VAL A 36 0.65 -5.67 19.76
C VAL A 36 1.24 -5.72 21.16
N ALA A 37 0.39 -5.63 22.19
CA ALA A 37 0.84 -5.69 23.58
C ALA A 37 1.46 -7.03 23.98
N LEU A 38 1.19 -8.10 23.21
CA LEU A 38 1.78 -9.43 23.41
C LEU A 38 3.11 -9.62 22.65
N VAL A 39 3.46 -8.73 21.72
CA VAL A 39 4.71 -8.82 20.98
C VAL A 39 5.83 -8.23 21.83
N ASP A 40 6.82 -9.06 22.15
CA ASP A 40 8.08 -8.60 22.71
C ASP A 40 8.97 -8.03 21.59
N GLY A 41 9.57 -6.86 21.83
CA GLY A 41 10.40 -6.16 20.84
C GLY A 41 11.63 -6.95 20.42
N GLU A 42 12.20 -7.74 21.33
CA GLU A 42 13.35 -8.61 21.03
C GLU A 42 12.97 -9.81 20.15
N SER A 43 11.67 -10.12 20.03
CA SER A 43 11.19 -11.24 19.21
C SER A 43 10.99 -10.88 17.74
N VAL A 44 11.05 -9.61 17.36
CA VAL A 44 10.79 -9.15 15.99
C VAL A 44 12.11 -9.05 15.23
N ASP A 45 12.23 -9.81 14.15
CA ASP A 45 13.37 -9.68 13.26
C ASP A 45 13.45 -8.25 12.69
N LEU A 46 14.66 -7.68 12.67
CA LEU A 46 14.86 -6.27 12.32
C LEU A 46 14.54 -5.98 10.85
N TYR A 47 14.80 -6.93 9.93
CA TYR A 47 14.41 -6.78 8.53
C TYR A 47 12.90 -6.84 8.36
N HIS A 48 12.25 -7.72 9.10
CA HIS A 48 10.79 -7.80 9.12
C HIS A 48 10.16 -6.53 9.73
N ALA A 49 10.74 -5.99 10.80
CA ALA A 49 10.29 -4.74 11.41
C ALA A 49 10.35 -3.57 10.42
N VAL A 50 11.47 -3.42 9.70
CA VAL A 50 11.62 -2.36 8.69
C VAL A 50 10.68 -2.60 7.50
N ALA A 51 10.55 -3.84 7.01
CA ALA A 51 9.58 -4.18 5.94
C ALA A 51 8.14 -3.81 6.31
N THR A 52 7.79 -4.00 7.59
CA THR A 52 6.48 -3.70 8.15
C THR A 52 6.26 -2.19 8.28
N ALA A 53 7.27 -1.45 8.75
CA ALA A 53 7.21 -0.02 9.00
C ALA A 53 7.17 0.82 7.71
N ASP A 54 8.08 0.52 6.79
CA ASP A 54 8.44 1.37 5.64
C ASP A 54 8.20 0.68 4.28
N GLY A 55 7.67 -0.55 4.30
CA GLY A 55 7.49 -1.36 3.11
C GLY A 55 8.72 -2.21 2.78
N ASP A 56 8.55 -3.14 1.85
CA ASP A 56 9.58 -4.13 1.53
C ASP A 56 10.89 -3.48 1.04
N ARG A 57 10.80 -2.33 0.36
CA ARG A 57 11.95 -1.49 -0.02
C ARG A 57 12.78 -1.02 1.17
N GLY A 58 12.17 -0.84 2.34
CA GLY A 58 12.88 -0.51 3.58
C GLY A 58 13.78 -1.66 4.01
N ALA A 59 13.31 -2.91 3.92
CA ALA A 59 14.14 -4.07 4.22
C ALA A 59 15.30 -4.22 3.22
N ASP A 60 15.05 -3.97 1.93
CA ASP A 60 16.10 -3.98 0.89
C ASP A 60 17.15 -2.89 1.15
N ARG A 61 16.72 -1.70 1.60
CA ARG A 61 17.60 -0.60 2.01
C ARG A 61 18.45 -0.98 3.23
N ALA A 62 17.86 -1.54 4.27
CA ALA A 62 18.57 -2.00 5.45
C ALA A 62 19.61 -3.08 5.11
N ALA A 63 19.24 -3.99 4.19
CA ALA A 63 20.14 -5.01 3.68
C ALA A 63 21.29 -4.42 2.86
N ALA A 64 21.00 -3.44 2.00
CA ALA A 64 22.03 -2.72 1.27
C ALA A 64 22.98 -1.96 2.21
N ALA A 65 22.49 -1.39 3.30
CA ALA A 65 23.34 -0.78 4.32
C ALA A 65 24.30 -1.80 4.95
N GLU A 66 23.83 -3.00 5.30
CA GLU A 66 24.67 -4.08 5.82
C GLU A 66 25.74 -4.50 4.79
N LEU A 67 25.33 -4.71 3.54
CA LEU A 67 26.23 -5.09 2.45
C LEU A 67 27.28 -4.01 2.15
N LEU A 68 26.90 -2.73 2.25
CA LEU A 68 27.79 -1.59 2.04
C LEU A 68 28.84 -1.51 3.16
N LEU A 69 28.43 -1.67 4.42
CA LEU A 69 29.35 -1.70 5.57
C LEU A 69 30.30 -2.90 5.49
N ALA A 70 29.83 -4.05 5.00
CA ALA A 70 30.65 -5.22 4.77
C ALA A 70 31.58 -5.10 3.53
N GLY A 71 31.48 -4.02 2.76
CA GLY A 71 32.26 -3.81 1.54
C GLY A 71 31.93 -4.78 0.40
N LEU A 72 30.76 -5.41 0.44
CA LEU A 72 30.30 -6.38 -0.57
C LEU A 72 29.68 -5.68 -1.78
N ILE A 73 29.11 -4.49 -1.56
CA ILE A 73 28.60 -3.63 -2.63
C ILE A 73 29.25 -2.25 -2.54
N ARG A 74 29.18 -1.51 -3.64
CA ARG A 74 29.50 -0.09 -3.67
C ARG A 74 28.42 0.65 -4.46
N ILE A 75 28.16 1.89 -4.04
CA ILE A 75 27.26 2.80 -4.74
C ILE A 75 28.13 3.65 -5.67
N GLU A 76 27.83 3.61 -6.96
CA GLU A 76 28.49 4.42 -7.99
C GLU A 76 28.05 5.89 -7.91
N GLU A 77 28.77 6.78 -8.59
CA GLU A 77 28.45 8.22 -8.60
C GLU A 77 27.08 8.54 -9.20
N ASP A 78 26.58 7.70 -10.09
CA ASP A 78 25.26 7.84 -10.70
C ASP A 78 24.12 7.31 -9.81
N GLY A 79 24.43 6.75 -8.64
CA GLY A 79 23.46 6.18 -7.71
C GLY A 79 23.11 4.71 -7.97
N GLN A 80 23.70 4.07 -8.98
CA GLN A 80 23.52 2.63 -9.17
C GLN A 80 24.44 1.83 -8.24
N VAL A 81 24.09 0.57 -7.99
CA VAL A 81 24.84 -0.30 -7.10
C VAL A 81 25.59 -1.35 -7.90
N SER A 82 26.88 -1.52 -7.62
CA SER A 82 27.69 -2.62 -8.17
C SER A 82 28.23 -3.53 -7.08
N VAL A 83 28.43 -4.80 -7.44
CA VAL A 83 29.05 -5.79 -6.56
C VAL A 83 30.57 -5.60 -6.59
N THR A 84 31.21 -5.57 -5.43
CA THR A 84 32.68 -5.49 -5.35
C THR A 84 33.33 -6.85 -5.67
N ALA A 85 34.64 -6.89 -5.86
CA ALA A 85 35.36 -8.16 -6.03
C ALA A 85 35.15 -9.11 -4.83
N VAL A 86 35.06 -8.57 -3.61
CA VAL A 86 34.76 -9.34 -2.40
C VAL A 86 33.31 -9.81 -2.41
N GLY A 87 32.38 -8.92 -2.79
CA GLY A 87 30.97 -9.25 -2.94
C GLY A 87 30.69 -10.27 -4.02
N ALA A 88 31.56 -10.46 -5.01
CA ALA A 88 31.40 -11.46 -6.06
C ALA A 88 31.64 -12.90 -5.56
N ASP A 89 32.35 -13.09 -4.44
CA ASP A 89 32.65 -14.40 -3.87
C ASP A 89 31.40 -15.06 -3.24
N PRO A 90 30.90 -16.20 -3.77
CA PRO A 90 29.74 -16.89 -3.20
C PRO A 90 29.90 -17.30 -1.74
N ALA A 91 31.13 -17.50 -1.25
CA ALA A 91 31.41 -17.84 0.15
C ALA A 91 31.19 -16.65 1.10
N ARG A 92 31.04 -15.42 0.57
CA ARG A 92 30.77 -14.20 1.32
C ARG A 92 29.29 -13.82 1.35
N THR A 93 28.40 -14.71 0.94
CA THR A 93 26.95 -14.49 1.03
C THR A 93 26.54 -14.38 2.50
N PRO A 94 25.80 -13.32 2.92
CA PRO A 94 25.26 -13.23 4.28
C PRO A 94 24.37 -14.41 4.63
N GLU A 95 24.31 -14.76 5.92
CA GLU A 95 23.45 -15.85 6.41
C GLU A 95 21.97 -15.45 6.39
N HIS A 96 21.66 -14.18 6.67
CA HIS A 96 20.29 -13.71 6.70
C HIS A 96 19.68 -13.67 5.29
N PRO A 97 18.46 -14.19 5.07
CA PRO A 97 17.88 -14.35 3.73
C PRO A 97 17.67 -13.03 2.97
N VAL A 98 17.39 -11.93 3.68
CA VAL A 98 17.15 -10.62 3.05
C VAL A 98 18.41 -10.02 2.40
N PRO A 99 19.53 -9.79 3.12
CA PRO A 99 20.76 -9.32 2.50
C PRO A 99 21.38 -10.35 1.54
N ALA A 100 21.17 -11.65 1.75
CA ALA A 100 21.52 -12.67 0.77
C ALA A 100 20.75 -12.50 -0.55
N ALA A 101 19.43 -12.26 -0.49
CA ALA A 101 18.59 -12.04 -1.67
C ALA A 101 19.03 -10.80 -2.46
N VAL A 102 19.33 -9.69 -1.77
CA VAL A 102 19.87 -8.47 -2.41
C VAL A 102 21.18 -8.77 -3.12
N LEU A 103 22.16 -9.37 -2.43
CA LEU A 103 23.48 -9.62 -3.00
C LEU A 103 23.45 -10.59 -4.18
N VAL A 104 22.66 -11.67 -4.09
CA VAL A 104 22.52 -12.64 -5.18
C VAL A 104 21.87 -12.00 -6.41
N THR A 105 20.86 -11.15 -6.23
CA THR A 105 20.25 -10.42 -7.36
C THR A 105 21.26 -9.47 -8.00
N LEU A 106 22.03 -8.71 -7.21
CA LEU A 106 23.06 -7.82 -7.76
C LEU A 106 24.17 -8.58 -8.49
N ARG A 107 24.58 -9.76 -8.02
CA ARG A 107 25.55 -10.63 -8.73
C ARG A 107 25.04 -11.11 -10.08
N GLY A 108 23.73 -11.28 -10.23
CA GLY A 108 23.09 -11.67 -11.49
C GLY A 108 23.19 -10.61 -12.58
N HIS A 109 23.53 -9.37 -12.22
CA HIS A 109 23.63 -8.24 -13.14
C HIS A 109 25.08 -7.97 -13.52
N ALA A 110 25.38 -7.96 -14.83
CA ALA A 110 26.72 -7.70 -15.35
C ALA A 110 27.12 -6.21 -15.29
N ARG A 111 26.18 -5.32 -15.01
CA ARG A 111 26.36 -3.87 -14.91
C ARG A 111 25.81 -3.39 -13.56
N PRO A 112 26.22 -2.20 -13.08
CA PRO A 112 25.56 -1.57 -11.95
C PRO A 112 24.04 -1.62 -12.12
N HIS A 113 23.34 -1.86 -11.03
CA HIS A 113 21.90 -2.06 -11.01
C HIS A 113 21.26 -1.10 -10.01
N PRO A 114 20.15 -0.44 -10.37
CA PRO A 114 19.44 0.45 -9.46
C PRO A 114 18.81 -0.33 -8.30
N LEU A 115 19.10 0.10 -7.07
CA LEU A 115 18.65 -0.60 -5.87
C LEU A 115 17.13 -0.56 -5.72
N ASN A 116 16.50 0.52 -6.16
CA ASN A 116 15.06 0.71 -6.09
C ASN A 116 14.26 -0.11 -7.13
N TRP A 117 14.92 -0.88 -7.99
CA TRP A 117 14.26 -1.81 -8.91
C TRP A 117 14.20 -3.24 -8.38
N LEU A 118 14.81 -3.51 -7.22
CA LEU A 118 14.76 -4.83 -6.61
C LEU A 118 13.32 -5.26 -6.27
N ASP A 119 12.44 -4.31 -5.97
CA ASP A 119 11.03 -4.58 -5.63
C ASP A 119 10.19 -5.08 -6.83
N VAL A 120 10.62 -4.78 -8.05
CA VAL A 120 10.00 -5.27 -9.30
C VAL A 120 10.77 -6.44 -9.92
N ASP A 121 11.96 -6.76 -9.40
CA ASP A 121 12.71 -7.95 -9.81
C ASP A 121 12.04 -9.21 -9.23
N ALA A 122 11.38 -9.96 -10.10
CA ALA A 122 10.65 -11.16 -9.71
C ALA A 122 11.51 -12.21 -9.02
N GLU A 123 12.79 -12.32 -9.38
CA GLU A 123 13.70 -13.30 -8.77
C GLU A 123 14.18 -12.83 -7.39
N HIS A 124 14.39 -11.53 -7.19
CA HIS A 124 14.62 -10.96 -5.87
C HIS A 124 13.44 -11.21 -4.94
N CYS A 125 12.21 -10.86 -5.37
CA CYS A 125 10.99 -11.09 -4.60
C CYS A 125 10.80 -12.58 -4.28
N ARG A 126 11.03 -13.49 -5.24
CA ARG A 126 10.98 -14.95 -5.00
C ARG A 126 11.89 -15.42 -3.86
N ARG A 127 13.03 -14.76 -3.62
CA ARG A 127 13.99 -15.11 -2.56
C ARG A 127 13.67 -14.45 -1.21
N ARG A 128 13.27 -13.19 -1.23
CA ARG A 128 12.97 -12.41 -0.02
C ARG A 128 11.61 -12.78 0.58
N ASP A 129 10.59 -12.89 -0.26
CA ASP A 129 9.20 -13.02 0.19
C ASP A 129 8.90 -14.27 1.04
N PRO A 130 9.53 -15.44 0.83
CA PRO A 130 9.34 -16.59 1.72
C PRO A 130 9.71 -16.30 3.17
N PHE A 131 10.77 -15.51 3.40
CA PHE A 131 11.16 -15.08 4.74
C PHE A 131 10.12 -14.13 5.34
N LEU A 132 9.74 -13.08 4.60
CA LEU A 132 8.75 -12.11 5.08
C LEU A 132 7.41 -12.80 5.38
N ARG A 133 6.96 -13.71 4.50
CA ARG A 133 5.75 -14.51 4.70
C ARG A 133 5.85 -15.47 5.89
N ALA A 134 7.02 -16.03 6.17
CA ALA A 134 7.23 -16.90 7.33
C ALA A 134 7.17 -16.11 8.64
N GLU A 135 7.79 -14.92 8.68
CA GLU A 135 7.68 -14.00 9.81
C GLU A 135 6.24 -13.55 10.03
N ASP A 136 5.54 -13.15 8.97
CA ASP A 136 4.11 -12.78 9.02
C ASP A 136 3.25 -13.94 9.56
N ALA A 137 3.49 -15.18 9.11
CA ALA A 137 2.75 -16.36 9.52
C ALA A 137 3.01 -16.76 10.99
N GLY A 138 4.15 -16.37 11.55
CA GLY A 138 4.51 -16.58 12.96
C GLY A 138 3.81 -15.63 13.93
N ARG A 139 3.15 -14.58 13.42
CA ARG A 139 2.46 -13.58 14.24
C ARG A 139 0.97 -13.89 14.38
N PRO A 140 0.31 -13.40 15.46
CA PRO A 140 -1.16 -13.41 15.52
C PRO A 140 -1.70 -12.83 14.22
N ARG A 141 -2.71 -13.48 13.61
CA ARG A 141 -3.33 -13.03 12.35
C ARG A 141 -3.77 -11.57 12.46
N TRP A 142 -2.90 -10.67 12.05
CA TRP A 142 -3.27 -9.33 11.67
C TRP A 142 -4.20 -9.49 10.46
N PRO A 143 -5.37 -8.85 10.43
CA PRO A 143 -6.10 -8.75 9.18
C PRO A 143 -5.13 -8.23 8.13
N GLU A 144 -5.03 -8.96 7.02
CA GLU A 144 -4.02 -8.78 5.98
C GLU A 144 -3.78 -7.30 5.65
N ARG A 145 -2.56 -7.02 5.19
CA ARG A 145 -2.07 -5.73 4.68
C ARG A 145 -3.03 -5.09 3.66
N ASP A 146 -3.91 -5.89 3.08
CA ASP A 146 -4.91 -5.51 2.10
C ASP A 146 -6.23 -5.07 2.77
N GLY A 147 -6.38 -3.76 2.93
CA GLY A 147 -7.64 -3.01 3.03
C GLY A 147 -8.76 -3.61 3.91
N ASP A 148 -9.06 -2.94 5.03
CA ASP A 148 -10.19 -3.33 5.88
C ASP A 148 -11.52 -3.30 5.09
N GLY A 149 -12.08 -4.48 4.83
CA GLY A 149 -13.37 -4.65 4.16
C GLY A 149 -14.53 -3.91 4.86
N VAL A 150 -14.35 -3.45 6.11
CA VAL A 150 -15.32 -2.60 6.82
C VAL A 150 -15.46 -1.22 6.17
N GLN A 151 -14.36 -0.59 5.74
CA GLN A 151 -14.42 0.70 5.07
C GLN A 151 -15.08 0.56 3.69
N ILE A 152 -14.72 -0.50 2.96
CA ILE A 152 -15.38 -0.85 1.69
C ILE A 152 -16.88 -1.09 1.91
N ALA A 153 -17.25 -1.85 2.94
CA ALA A 153 -18.65 -2.10 3.28
C ALA A 153 -19.40 -0.79 3.65
N ALA A 154 -18.78 0.11 4.42
CA ALA A 154 -19.35 1.42 4.75
C ALA A 154 -19.58 2.26 3.48
N ILE A 155 -18.63 2.28 2.54
CA ILE A 155 -18.76 2.96 1.25
C ILE A 155 -19.91 2.35 0.42
N LEU A 156 -20.03 1.02 0.39
CA LEU A 156 -21.13 0.34 -0.33
C LEU A 156 -22.50 0.63 0.29
N VAL A 157 -22.60 0.68 1.63
CA VAL A 157 -23.83 1.07 2.35
C VAL A 157 -24.19 2.52 2.03
N ALA A 158 -23.22 3.45 2.06
CA ALA A 158 -23.40 4.85 1.66
C ALA A 158 -23.92 4.98 0.22
N ALA A 159 -23.27 4.33 -0.74
CA ALA A 159 -23.64 4.39 -2.15
C ALA A 159 -25.04 3.80 -2.41
N SER A 160 -25.39 2.73 -1.71
CA SER A 160 -26.72 2.11 -1.79
C SER A 160 -27.80 3.03 -1.21
N TYR A 161 -27.54 3.67 -0.07
CA TYR A 161 -28.47 4.63 0.53
C TYR A 161 -28.64 5.88 -0.33
N ALA A 162 -27.56 6.40 -0.93
CA ALA A 162 -27.62 7.48 -1.91
C ALA A 162 -28.55 7.12 -3.09
N GLY A 163 -28.44 5.90 -3.62
CA GLY A 163 -29.25 5.44 -4.75
C GLY A 163 -30.72 5.38 -4.40
N TRP A 164 -31.02 4.89 -3.20
CA TRP A 164 -32.38 4.87 -2.67
C TRP A 164 -32.94 6.29 -2.48
N LEU A 165 -32.17 7.23 -1.92
CA LEU A 165 -32.59 8.64 -1.76
C LEU A 165 -32.86 9.31 -3.10
N ALA A 166 -31.99 9.10 -4.09
CA ALA A 166 -32.20 9.61 -5.44
C ALA A 166 -33.47 9.05 -6.07
N ALA A 167 -33.73 7.74 -5.92
CA ALA A 167 -34.96 7.12 -6.42
C ALA A 167 -36.22 7.67 -5.75
N GLN A 168 -36.20 7.92 -4.43
CA GLN A 168 -37.33 8.56 -3.72
C GLN A 168 -37.56 9.99 -4.21
N LEU A 169 -36.51 10.78 -4.38
CA LEU A 169 -36.62 12.15 -4.87
C LEU A 169 -37.27 12.17 -6.25
N MET A 170 -36.81 11.29 -7.15
CA MET A 170 -37.35 11.15 -8.51
C MET A 170 -38.83 10.71 -8.52
N TYR A 171 -39.20 9.80 -7.61
CA TYR A 171 -40.58 9.34 -7.46
C TYR A 171 -41.49 10.47 -6.95
N VAL A 172 -41.06 11.21 -5.93
CA VAL A 172 -41.82 12.33 -5.34
C VAL A 172 -41.94 13.50 -6.32
N SER A 173 -40.90 13.77 -7.10
CA SER A 173 -40.91 14.87 -8.08
C SER A 173 -41.75 14.59 -9.32
N GLY A 174 -42.29 13.36 -9.47
CA GLY A 174 -43.07 12.96 -10.65
C GLY A 174 -42.24 12.98 -11.94
N ALA A 175 -40.92 12.80 -11.84
CA ALA A 175 -40.00 13.03 -12.95
C ALA A 175 -40.00 11.92 -14.03
N PHE A 176 -40.91 10.94 -13.93
CA PHE A 176 -41.12 9.94 -14.96
C PHE A 176 -42.45 10.19 -15.67
N SER A 177 -42.39 10.49 -16.96
CA SER A 177 -43.56 10.58 -17.83
C SER A 177 -43.59 9.43 -18.85
N GLY A 178 -44.66 9.38 -19.65
CA GLY A 178 -44.86 8.34 -20.67
C GLY A 178 -43.95 8.44 -21.90
N ASN A 179 -43.17 9.52 -22.06
CA ASN A 179 -42.42 9.78 -23.29
C ASN A 179 -40.95 9.35 -23.17
N ALA A 180 -40.39 8.72 -24.21
CA ALA A 180 -39.02 8.18 -24.18
C ALA A 180 -37.93 9.22 -23.86
N VAL A 181 -38.06 10.46 -24.36
CA VAL A 181 -37.12 11.56 -24.09
C VAL A 181 -37.11 11.94 -22.61
N GLU A 182 -38.28 12.00 -21.98
CA GLU A 182 -38.43 12.34 -20.58
C GLU A 182 -37.93 11.22 -19.66
N ILE A 183 -38.04 9.96 -20.10
CA ILE A 183 -37.41 8.82 -19.42
C ILE A 183 -35.88 8.95 -19.42
N VAL A 184 -35.27 9.29 -20.56
CA VAL A 184 -33.81 9.47 -20.65
C VAL A 184 -33.35 10.65 -19.78
N VAL A 185 -34.05 11.78 -19.86
CA VAL A 185 -33.74 12.96 -19.04
C VAL A 185 -33.89 12.66 -17.55
N GLY A 186 -34.96 11.95 -17.16
CA GLY A 186 -35.18 11.52 -15.78
C GLY A 186 -34.10 10.55 -15.29
N ALA A 187 -33.68 9.59 -16.12
CA ALA A 187 -32.58 8.68 -15.79
C ALA A 187 -31.25 9.43 -15.59
N CYS A 188 -30.92 10.38 -16.48
CA CYS A 188 -29.73 11.22 -16.33
C CYS A 188 -29.78 12.06 -15.05
N ALA A 189 -30.93 12.69 -14.75
CA ALA A 189 -31.13 13.47 -13.53
C ALA A 189 -31.01 12.60 -12.26
N GLY A 190 -31.58 11.39 -12.29
CA GLY A 190 -31.46 10.42 -11.20
C GLY A 190 -30.03 9.96 -10.96
N LEU A 191 -29.27 9.68 -12.02
CA LEU A 191 -27.85 9.33 -11.94
C LEU A 191 -27.01 10.48 -11.39
N LEU A 192 -27.21 11.71 -11.87
CA LEU A 192 -26.50 12.89 -11.35
C LEU A 192 -26.80 13.09 -9.86
N THR A 193 -28.07 12.98 -9.47
CA THR A 193 -28.51 13.09 -8.07
C THR A 193 -27.86 12.01 -7.21
N TRP A 194 -27.83 10.76 -7.70
CA TRP A 194 -27.15 9.67 -7.05
C TRP A 194 -25.65 9.94 -6.86
N MET A 195 -24.95 10.39 -7.89
CA MET A 195 -23.52 10.72 -7.80
C MET A 195 -23.24 11.80 -6.75
N VAL A 196 -24.08 12.85 -6.68
CA VAL A 196 -23.93 13.90 -5.67
C VAL A 196 -24.09 13.34 -4.26
N PHE A 197 -25.15 12.57 -4.01
CA PHE A 197 -25.35 11.94 -2.69
C PHE A 197 -24.25 10.93 -2.35
N ALA A 198 -23.84 10.11 -3.32
CA ALA A 198 -22.78 9.12 -3.14
C ALA A 198 -21.45 9.79 -2.83
N LEU A 199 -21.10 10.89 -3.51
CA LEU A 199 -19.89 11.67 -3.25
C LEU A 199 -19.91 12.28 -1.85
N VAL A 200 -21.02 12.94 -1.47
CA VAL A 200 -21.14 13.55 -0.13
C VAL A 200 -21.04 12.48 0.96
N LEU A 201 -21.77 11.38 0.83
CA LEU A 201 -21.71 10.29 1.80
C LEU A 201 -20.35 9.59 1.82
N HIS A 202 -19.69 9.44 0.67
CA HIS A 202 -18.33 8.93 0.59
C HIS A 202 -17.36 9.82 1.36
N ILE A 203 -17.43 11.15 1.16
CA ILE A 203 -16.60 12.11 1.92
C ILE A 203 -16.88 12.00 3.42
N VAL A 204 -18.15 11.88 3.84
CA VAL A 204 -18.50 11.69 5.25
C VAL A 204 -17.93 10.39 5.79
N VAL A 205 -18.05 9.29 5.05
CA VAL A 205 -17.45 8.00 5.45
C VAL A 205 -15.94 8.13 5.56
N MET A 206 -15.25 8.74 4.58
CA MET A 206 -13.80 8.93 4.65
C MET A 206 -13.36 9.84 5.80
N ALA A 207 -14.18 10.83 6.19
CA ALA A 207 -13.87 11.75 7.28
C ALA A 207 -14.17 11.16 8.67
N VAL A 208 -15.24 10.38 8.80
CA VAL A 208 -15.73 9.83 10.08
C VAL A 208 -15.14 8.46 10.36
N TRP A 209 -14.93 7.66 9.32
CA TRP A 209 -14.36 6.33 9.45
C TRP A 209 -12.84 6.44 9.40
N PRO A 210 -12.14 6.29 10.53
CA PRO A 210 -10.69 6.35 10.51
C PRO A 210 -10.16 5.18 9.68
N GLU A 211 -9.20 5.47 8.80
CA GLU A 211 -8.35 4.42 8.23
C GLU A 211 -7.79 3.60 9.40
N ARG A 212 -8.00 2.29 9.34
CA ARG A 212 -7.53 1.38 10.37
C ARG A 212 -6.00 1.45 10.36
N ARG A 213 -5.45 2.16 11.34
CA ARG A 213 -4.00 2.31 11.52
C ARG A 213 -3.42 0.91 11.67
N TYR A 214 -2.46 0.56 10.82
CA TYR A 214 -1.74 -0.69 10.97
C TYR A 214 -0.85 -0.57 12.22
N ARG A 215 -1.43 -0.94 13.38
CA ARG A 215 -0.83 -0.74 14.70
C ARG A 215 0.51 -1.43 14.84
N PHE A 216 0.66 -2.58 14.20
CA PHE A 216 1.94 -3.29 14.18
C PHE A 216 3.01 -2.51 13.41
N ALA A 217 2.68 -1.86 12.29
CA ALA A 217 3.63 -0.93 11.67
C ALA A 217 3.91 0.32 12.51
N GLU A 218 2.93 0.86 13.24
CA GLU A 218 3.20 1.93 14.22
C GLU A 218 4.18 1.46 15.30
N TYR A 219 4.02 0.24 15.80
CA TYR A 219 4.94 -0.38 16.74
C TYR A 219 6.34 -0.55 16.15
N CYS A 220 6.46 -1.14 14.96
CA CYS A 220 7.73 -1.32 14.28
C CYS A 220 8.45 0.01 13.97
N ARG A 221 7.71 1.07 13.61
CA ARG A 221 8.27 2.43 13.46
C ARG A 221 8.79 3.02 14.78
N GLY A 222 8.27 2.56 15.91
CA GLY A 222 8.72 2.97 17.24
C GLY A 222 9.97 2.22 17.71
N LEU A 223 10.38 1.14 17.03
CA LEU A 223 11.61 0.41 17.35
C LEU A 223 12.85 1.23 16.96
N ALA A 224 13.99 0.86 17.54
CA ALA A 224 15.26 1.44 17.15
C ALA A 224 15.54 1.16 15.65
N PRO A 225 16.18 2.11 14.92
CA PRO A 225 16.57 1.89 13.54
C PRO A 225 17.43 0.64 13.36
N HIS A 226 17.38 0.03 12.17
CA HIS A 226 18.22 -1.12 11.85
C HIS A 226 19.70 -0.80 12.14
N PRO A 227 20.45 -1.67 12.84
CA PRO A 227 21.81 -1.39 13.29
C PRO A 227 22.76 -1.05 12.15
N ALA A 228 22.58 -1.69 10.98
CA ALA A 228 23.36 -1.35 9.79
C ALA A 228 23.09 0.09 9.30
N GLU A 229 21.84 0.55 9.30
CA GLU A 229 21.52 1.93 8.91
C GLU A 229 21.99 2.97 9.94
N ALA A 230 21.94 2.61 11.22
CA ALA A 230 22.46 3.43 12.31
C ALA A 230 23.99 3.55 12.25
N ALA A 231 24.70 2.51 11.79
CA ALA A 231 26.14 2.47 11.68
C ALA A 231 26.72 3.21 10.46
N LEU A 232 25.90 3.55 9.45
CA LEU A 232 26.35 4.35 8.32
C LEU A 232 26.78 5.76 8.76
N ASP A 233 27.88 6.23 8.21
CA ASP A 233 28.23 7.66 8.30
C ASP A 233 27.28 8.52 7.44
N ALA A 234 27.38 9.84 7.57
CA ALA A 234 26.51 10.78 6.86
C ALA A 234 26.64 10.67 5.33
N ALA A 235 27.85 10.48 4.81
CA ALA A 235 28.11 10.40 3.37
C ALA A 235 27.62 9.08 2.78
N GLN A 236 27.80 7.97 3.50
CA GLN A 236 27.27 6.67 3.12
C GLN A 236 25.74 6.67 3.12
N ARG A 237 25.11 7.30 4.12
CA ARG A 237 23.65 7.43 4.20
C ARG A 237 23.10 8.23 3.02
N GLU A 238 23.72 9.38 2.70
CA GLU A 238 23.32 10.21 1.55
C GLU A 238 23.43 9.45 0.22
N ARG A 239 24.51 8.67 0.02
CA ARG A 239 24.64 7.83 -1.18
C ARG A 239 23.58 6.74 -1.24
N LEU A 240 23.25 6.12 -0.11
CA LEU A 240 22.19 5.11 -0.05
C LEU A 240 20.82 5.72 -0.34
N ASP A 241 20.54 6.92 0.19
CA ASP A 241 19.35 7.70 -0.16
C ASP A 241 19.26 7.98 -1.66
N GLN A 242 20.37 8.42 -2.26
CA GLN A 242 20.45 8.65 -3.71
C GLN A 242 20.20 7.37 -4.51
N ALA A 243 20.73 6.22 -4.07
CA ALA A 243 20.50 4.93 -4.72
C ALA A 243 19.05 4.47 -4.64
N MET A 244 18.38 4.71 -3.51
CA MET A 244 16.95 4.42 -3.33
C MET A 244 16.06 5.37 -4.14
N ALA A 245 16.51 6.60 -4.37
CA ALA A 245 15.82 7.61 -5.17
C ALA A 245 16.17 7.56 -6.66
N TYR A 246 17.03 6.62 -7.10
CA TYR A 246 17.54 6.57 -8.46
C TYR A 246 16.41 6.55 -9.49
N SER A 247 16.38 7.55 -10.37
CA SER A 247 15.52 7.51 -11.55
C SER A 247 16.44 7.42 -12.76
N PRO A 248 16.27 6.41 -13.64
CA PRO A 248 17.08 6.36 -14.84
C PRO A 248 16.87 7.66 -15.63
N PRO A 249 17.91 8.18 -16.30
CA PRO A 249 17.73 9.24 -17.26
C PRO A 249 16.63 8.80 -18.22
N ARG A 250 15.56 9.59 -18.36
CA ARG A 250 14.57 9.34 -19.41
C ARG A 250 15.35 9.31 -20.71
N GLU A 251 15.39 8.16 -21.39
CA GLU A 251 15.92 8.12 -22.74
C GLU A 251 15.19 9.22 -23.52
N PRO A 252 15.89 10.15 -24.20
CA PRO A 252 15.23 11.06 -25.10
C PRO A 252 14.45 10.20 -26.09
N ASP A 253 13.14 10.48 -26.23
CA ASP A 253 12.24 9.72 -27.10
C ASP A 253 12.98 9.33 -28.37
N ARG A 254 13.24 8.03 -28.54
CA ARG A 254 13.74 7.46 -29.80
C ARG A 254 12.59 7.48 -30.80
N TRP A 255 12.17 8.67 -31.19
CA TRP A 255 11.46 8.89 -32.45
C TRP A 255 12.42 9.61 -33.40
N PRO A 256 13.15 8.87 -34.25
CA PRO A 256 13.49 9.44 -35.53
C PRO A 256 12.18 9.45 -36.34
N LEU A 257 11.49 10.58 -36.39
CA LEU A 257 10.58 10.88 -37.50
C LEU A 257 11.43 11.17 -38.74
N ASP A 258 12.21 10.19 -39.18
CA ASP A 258 12.60 10.09 -40.58
C ASP A 258 11.41 9.46 -41.30
N THR A 259 10.48 10.30 -41.74
CA THR A 259 9.63 9.98 -42.89
C THR A 259 10.39 10.43 -44.14
N PRO A 260 11.18 9.58 -44.80
CA PRO A 260 11.65 9.87 -46.14
C PRO A 260 10.46 9.73 -47.10
N GLY A 261 10.13 10.81 -47.79
CA GLY A 261 9.30 10.76 -48.99
C GLY A 261 7.81 11.04 -48.77
N ALA A 262 7.44 12.31 -48.92
CA ALA A 262 6.24 12.63 -49.66
C ALA A 262 6.70 13.42 -50.90
N PHE A 263 6.78 12.70 -52.02
CA PHE A 263 6.57 13.27 -53.35
C PHE A 263 5.08 13.57 -53.52
#